data_AF-X1C4V9-F1
#
_entry.id   AF-X1C4V9-F1
#
_cell.length_a   1.000
_cell.length_b   1.000
_cell.length_c   1.000
_cell.angle_alpha   90.00
_cell.angle_beta   90.00
_cell.angle_gamma   90.00
#
_symmetry.space_group_name_H-M   'P 1'
#
loop_
_entity.id
_entity.type
_entity.pdbx_description
1 polymer ?
#
loop_
_entity_poly.entity_id
_entity_poly.type
_entity_poly.pdbx_seq_one_letter_code
_entity_poly.pdbx_strand_id
1 'polypeptide(L)'
;ASNNLRLRAILMTFKDTGLGVAEIVLLTVDDFLGARNYKDEDGKIFKAWAKPLIRKKTGERCHVHMGSDAVSSIEDYIGQRKTGPIFIMAKGAPHKDKNGKSSPEFGYTNIGDPMKSITVTKTVINHCKVLRNKGYKISAHSFRKLFETSFDLEGSLNVAKKVMGKAIPATDEPYLQYEDELTKIYINVYNKRLALYTESTQMKDLKDQIAEIKAKASSNEVQLQDEVRDLKKKLDEALVDNTRATLMEERLDRLEKLKRENP
;
A
#
# COMPACT_ATOMS: atom_id res chain seq x y z
N ALA A 1 14.00 -3.85 25.36
CA ALA A 1 12.65 -3.92 24.78
C ALA A 1 12.10 -2.56 24.32
N SER A 2 12.01 -1.54 25.19
CA SER A 2 11.33 -0.25 24.86
C SER A 2 11.90 0.55 23.68
N ASN A 3 13.22 0.45 23.43
CA ASN A 3 13.86 1.21 22.35
C ASN A 3 13.45 0.71 20.94
N ASN A 4 13.05 -0.57 20.83
CA ASN A 4 12.60 -1.15 19.57
C ASN A 4 11.14 -0.76 19.25
N LEU A 5 10.26 -0.75 20.26
CA LEU A 5 8.88 -0.27 20.11
C LEU A 5 8.82 1.20 19.70
N ARG A 6 9.62 2.06 20.36
CA ARG A 6 9.70 3.49 20.00
C ARG A 6 10.14 3.70 18.56
N LEU A 7 11.19 3.00 18.13
CA LEU A 7 11.69 3.10 16.77
C LEU A 7 10.65 2.61 15.76
N ARG A 8 10.01 1.46 16.01
CA ARG A 8 8.93 0.93 15.17
C ARG A 8 7.81 1.95 15.02
N ALA A 9 7.31 2.49 16.13
CA ALA A 9 6.27 3.51 16.14
C ALA A 9 6.66 4.76 15.31
N ILE A 10 7.91 5.24 15.45
CA ILE A 10 8.42 6.37 14.65
C ILE A 10 8.39 6.04 13.15
N LEU A 11 8.93 4.88 12.76
CA LEU A 11 9.03 4.49 11.34
C LEU A 11 7.65 4.28 10.71
N MET A 12 6.73 3.61 11.41
CA MET A 12 5.36 3.41 10.92
C MET A 12 4.61 4.74 10.82
N THR A 13 4.79 5.65 11.78
CA THR A 13 4.19 6.99 11.70
C THR A 13 4.71 7.77 10.49
N PHE A 14 6.02 7.72 10.19
CA PHE A 14 6.56 8.35 8.99
C PHE A 14 6.01 7.75 7.69
N LYS A 15 5.90 6.41 7.63
CA LYS A 15 5.34 5.68 6.49
C LYS A 15 3.90 6.11 6.21
N ASP A 16 3.09 6.22 7.26
CA ASP A 16 1.62 6.29 7.13
C ASP A 16 1.06 7.70 7.07
N THR A 17 1.76 8.67 7.64
CA THR A 17 1.23 10.04 7.75
C THR A 17 1.83 11.00 6.72
N GLY A 18 2.98 10.63 6.15
CA GLY A 18 3.79 11.52 5.33
C GLY A 18 4.26 12.78 6.05
N LEU A 19 4.09 12.91 7.38
CA LEU A 19 4.45 14.11 8.13
C LEU A 19 5.96 14.38 8.11
N GLY A 20 6.31 15.66 8.23
CA GLY A 20 7.70 16.03 8.44
C GLY A 20 8.14 15.75 9.88
N VAL A 21 9.46 15.72 10.10
CA VAL A 21 10.03 15.47 11.44
C VAL A 21 9.53 16.50 12.46
N ALA A 22 9.36 17.75 12.04
CA ALA A 22 8.91 18.84 12.90
C ALA A 22 7.44 18.68 13.33
N GLU A 23 6.62 18.04 12.50
CA GLU A 23 5.22 17.76 12.81
C GLU A 23 5.05 16.48 13.64
N ILE A 24 5.84 15.43 13.38
CA ILE A 24 5.78 14.18 14.16
C ILE A 24 6.04 14.40 15.66
N VAL A 25 6.97 15.30 16.00
CA VAL A 25 7.29 15.59 17.40
C VAL A 25 6.20 16.37 18.14
N LEU A 26 5.19 16.87 17.42
CA LEU A 26 4.04 17.58 18.00
C LEU A 26 2.86 16.64 18.29
N LEU A 27 2.92 15.38 17.85
CA LEU A 27 1.84 14.44 18.09
C LEU A 27 1.70 14.13 19.58
N THR A 28 0.48 14.21 20.08
CA THR A 28 0.15 13.90 21.47
C THR A 28 -0.66 12.62 21.59
N VAL A 29 -0.57 11.98 22.75
CA VAL A 29 -1.36 10.80 23.10
C VAL A 29 -2.85 11.18 23.15
N ASP A 30 -3.17 12.39 23.64
CA ASP A 30 -4.53 12.90 23.70
C ASP A 30 -5.16 12.97 22.30
N ASP A 31 -4.42 13.51 21.32
CA ASP A 31 -4.90 13.56 19.93
C ASP A 31 -5.04 12.17 19.30
N PHE A 32 -4.12 11.25 19.62
CA PHE A 32 -4.17 9.86 19.12
C PHE A 32 -5.38 9.10 19.69
N LEU A 33 -5.64 9.24 21.00
CA LEU A 33 -6.77 8.60 21.67
C LEU A 33 -8.09 9.27 21.27
N GLY A 34 -8.10 10.58 21.05
CA GLY A 34 -9.25 11.35 20.56
C GLY A 34 -9.46 11.32 19.05
N ALA A 35 -8.58 10.67 18.29
CA ALA A 35 -8.73 10.49 16.85
C ALA A 35 -9.96 9.62 16.51
N ARG A 36 -10.62 9.94 15.40
CA ARG A 36 -11.73 9.15 14.87
C ARG A 36 -11.20 7.80 14.39
N ASN A 37 -11.88 6.73 14.78
CA ASN A 37 -11.55 5.37 14.36
C ASN A 37 -12.37 4.99 13.13
N TYR A 38 -11.70 4.45 12.11
CA TYR A 38 -12.30 3.86 10.93
C TYR A 38 -11.89 2.40 10.85
N LYS A 39 -12.75 1.57 10.25
CA LYS A 39 -12.45 0.16 10.00
C LYS A 39 -12.51 -0.12 8.51
N ASP A 40 -11.58 -0.91 8.02
CA ASP A 40 -11.71 -1.49 6.68
C ASP A 40 -12.53 -2.79 6.72
N GLU A 41 -12.65 -3.43 5.55
CA GLU A 41 -13.37 -4.70 5.36
C GLU A 41 -12.79 -5.85 6.20
N ASP A 42 -11.48 -5.81 6.48
CA ASP A 42 -10.78 -6.80 7.32
C ASP A 42 -10.90 -6.48 8.82
N GLY A 43 -11.60 -5.39 9.19
CA GLY A 43 -11.74 -4.94 10.57
C GLY A 43 -10.49 -4.24 11.14
N LYS A 44 -9.49 -3.93 10.31
CA LYS A 44 -8.27 -3.21 10.73
C LYS A 44 -8.63 -1.77 11.09
N ILE A 45 -8.05 -1.28 12.18
CA ILE A 45 -8.36 0.06 12.70
C ILE A 45 -7.43 1.10 12.09
N PHE A 46 -8.03 2.16 11.58
CA PHE A 46 -7.39 3.35 11.06
C PHE A 46 -7.76 4.55 11.94
N LYS A 47 -6.87 5.53 12.04
CA LYS A 47 -7.13 6.74 12.82
C LYS A 47 -7.01 7.99 11.96
N ALA A 48 -8.01 8.87 12.05
CA ALA A 48 -7.98 10.21 11.47
C ALA A 48 -8.07 11.26 12.59
N TRP A 49 -7.16 12.22 12.60
CA TRP A 49 -7.14 13.25 13.63
C TRP A 49 -8.37 14.13 13.51
N ALA A 50 -9.08 14.34 14.63
CA ALA A 50 -10.26 15.19 14.66
C ALA A 50 -9.94 16.67 14.40
N LYS A 51 -8.70 17.11 14.72
CA LYS A 51 -8.22 18.46 14.45
C LYS A 51 -6.96 18.37 13.59
N PRO A 52 -6.88 19.12 12.48
CA PRO A 52 -5.67 19.13 11.67
C PRO A 52 -4.50 19.76 12.45
N LEU A 53 -3.30 19.25 12.23
CA LEU A 53 -2.08 19.89 12.72
C LEU A 53 -1.77 21.11 11.84
N ILE A 54 -1.25 22.18 12.43
CA ILE A 54 -0.80 23.34 11.66
C ILE A 54 0.71 23.25 11.47
N ARG A 55 1.15 23.25 10.21
CA ARG A 55 2.58 23.24 9.91
C ARG A 55 3.21 24.56 10.28
N LYS A 56 4.19 24.52 11.20
CA LYS A 56 4.93 25.72 11.62
C LYS A 56 5.59 26.47 10.46
N LYS A 57 6.05 25.77 9.43
CA LYS A 57 6.78 26.39 8.30
C LYS A 57 5.85 27.13 7.33
N THR A 58 4.66 26.61 7.07
CA THR A 58 3.80 27.09 5.97
C THR A 58 2.42 27.57 6.41
N GLY A 59 2.01 27.30 7.65
CA GLY A 59 0.65 27.57 8.14
C GLY A 59 -0.42 26.58 7.64
N GLU A 60 -0.05 25.68 6.72
CA GLU A 60 -0.95 24.71 6.12
C GLU A 60 -1.50 23.70 7.13
N ARG A 61 -2.75 23.27 6.90
CA ARG A 61 -3.45 22.25 7.70
C ARG A 61 -3.06 20.85 7.23
N CYS A 62 -2.52 20.04 8.14
CA CYS A 62 -2.30 18.61 7.94
C CYS A 62 -3.49 17.82 8.48
N HIS A 63 -4.27 17.20 7.59
CA HIS A 63 -5.33 16.28 7.98
C HIS A 63 -4.73 14.89 8.24
N VAL A 64 -4.19 14.67 9.45
CA VAL A 64 -3.40 13.48 9.77
C VAL A 64 -4.25 12.22 9.72
N HIS A 65 -3.76 11.23 8.97
CA HIS A 65 -4.30 9.87 8.90
C HIS A 65 -3.21 8.87 9.24
N MET A 66 -3.60 7.79 9.90
CA MET A 66 -2.71 6.75 10.37
C MET A 66 -3.27 5.38 10.03
N GLY A 67 -2.43 4.57 9.37
CA GLY A 67 -2.72 3.20 8.99
C GLY A 67 -2.64 2.24 10.16
N SER A 68 -3.21 1.06 9.98
CA SER A 68 -3.36 0.07 11.05
C SER A 68 -2.03 -0.39 11.65
N ASP A 69 -0.98 -0.54 10.83
CA ASP A 69 0.38 -0.87 11.29
C ASP A 69 0.93 0.19 12.25
N ALA A 70 0.73 1.48 11.92
CA ALA A 70 1.17 2.58 12.75
C ALA A 70 0.30 2.71 14.01
N VAL A 71 -1.02 2.52 13.90
CA VAL A 71 -1.92 2.52 15.06
C VAL A 71 -1.46 1.47 16.08
N SER A 72 -1.31 0.21 15.67
CA SER A 72 -0.84 -0.87 16.56
C SER A 72 0.55 -0.57 17.13
N SER A 73 1.48 -0.10 16.30
CA SER A 73 2.84 0.21 16.77
C SER A 73 2.87 1.36 17.78
N ILE A 74 1.97 2.34 17.64
CA ILE A 74 1.82 3.44 18.59
C ILE A 74 1.20 2.93 19.89
N GLU A 75 0.13 2.12 19.83
CA GLU A 75 -0.50 1.51 21.00
C GLU A 75 0.50 0.71 21.84
N ASP A 76 1.28 -0.16 21.20
CA ASP A 76 2.34 -0.94 21.85
C ASP A 76 3.38 -0.04 22.54
N TYR A 77 3.73 1.09 21.90
CA TYR A 77 4.75 1.99 22.39
C TYR A 77 4.25 2.96 23.48
N ILE A 78 3.02 3.48 23.38
CA ILE A 78 2.45 4.37 24.39
C ILE A 78 1.99 3.59 25.62
N GLY A 79 1.62 2.32 25.45
CA GLY A 79 1.13 1.46 26.52
C GLY A 79 -0.08 2.09 27.22
N GLN A 80 0.04 2.31 28.52
CA GLN A 80 -1.05 2.87 29.34
C GLN A 80 -1.04 4.41 29.43
N ARG A 81 -0.11 5.11 28.75
CA ARG A 81 -0.07 6.57 28.77
C ARG A 81 -1.40 7.15 28.26
N LYS A 82 -1.89 8.17 28.94
CA LYS A 82 -3.17 8.83 28.63
C LYS A 82 -3.03 10.22 28.03
N THR A 83 -1.89 10.86 28.25
CA THR A 83 -1.64 12.25 27.84
C THR A 83 -0.17 12.50 27.52
N GLY A 84 0.11 13.66 26.92
CA GLY A 84 1.45 14.17 26.64
C GLY A 84 1.99 13.73 25.29
N PRO A 85 3.28 13.99 25.00
CA PRO A 85 3.87 13.66 23.70
C PRO A 85 3.86 12.16 23.42
N ILE A 86 3.54 11.76 22.20
CA ILE A 86 3.69 10.36 21.78
C ILE A 86 5.15 9.95 21.93
N PHE A 87 6.05 10.68 21.25
CA PHE A 87 7.47 10.38 21.20
C PHE A 87 8.23 11.13 22.28
N ILE A 88 8.78 10.39 23.25
CA ILE A 88 9.45 10.93 24.43
C ILE A 88 10.94 10.57 24.46
N MET A 89 11.72 11.43 25.12
CA MET A 89 13.13 11.20 25.38
C MET A 89 13.29 9.99 26.32
N ALA A 90 14.03 8.97 25.87
CA ALA A 90 14.28 7.75 26.65
C ALA A 90 15.48 7.87 27.60
N LYS A 91 16.32 8.89 27.39
CA LYS A 91 17.46 9.25 28.24
C LYS A 91 17.60 10.76 28.20
N GLY A 92 18.02 11.34 29.31
CA GLY A 92 18.36 12.75 29.31
C GLY A 92 19.53 13.02 28.39
N ALA A 93 19.31 13.86 27.38
CA ALA A 93 20.35 14.37 26.51
C ALA A 93 20.75 15.77 26.99
N PRO A 94 22.06 16.09 27.05
CA PRO A 94 22.51 17.43 27.39
C PRO A 94 21.94 18.42 26.37
N HIS A 95 21.44 19.54 26.87
CA HIS A 95 20.90 20.57 26.01
C HIS A 95 22.03 21.16 25.16
N LYS A 96 21.82 21.21 23.84
CA LYS A 96 22.77 21.78 22.89
C LYS A 96 22.30 23.15 22.45
N ASP A 97 23.21 24.10 22.37
CA ASP A 97 22.97 25.42 21.80
C ASP A 97 22.76 25.35 20.27
N LYS A 98 22.48 26.49 19.65
CA LYS A 98 22.33 26.64 18.20
C LYS A 98 23.57 26.21 17.39
N ASN A 99 24.72 26.08 18.03
CA ASN A 99 25.99 25.66 17.44
C ASN A 99 26.34 24.20 17.76
N GLY A 100 25.45 23.46 18.43
CA GLY A 100 25.66 22.06 18.80
C GLY A 100 26.58 21.83 20.01
N LYS A 101 27.03 22.90 20.68
CA LYS A 101 27.80 22.85 21.92
C LYS A 101 26.88 22.57 23.09
N SER A 102 27.33 21.70 23.97
CA SER A 102 26.61 21.34 25.19
C SER A 102 27.09 22.29 26.29
N SER A 103 26.20 23.06 26.92
CA SER A 103 26.56 23.85 28.12
C SER A 103 25.87 23.24 29.34
N PRO A 104 26.57 23.07 30.48
CA PRO A 104 25.96 22.69 31.75
C PRO A 104 24.80 23.60 32.16
N GLU A 105 24.84 24.87 31.76
CA GLU A 105 23.85 25.90 32.09
C GLU A 105 22.47 25.69 31.43
N PHE A 106 22.41 24.95 30.32
CA PHE A 106 21.15 24.68 29.61
C PHE A 106 20.43 23.40 30.09
N GLY A 107 20.97 22.72 31.11
CA GLY A 107 20.39 21.53 31.71
C GLY A 107 20.41 20.28 30.82
N TYR A 108 19.82 19.20 31.32
CA TYR A 108 19.54 17.98 30.57
C TYR A 108 18.07 17.94 30.22
N THR A 109 17.73 17.41 29.05
CA THR A 109 16.34 16.97 28.81
C THR A 109 16.00 15.89 29.82
N ASN A 110 14.78 15.90 30.36
CA ASN A 110 14.31 14.88 31.27
C ASN A 110 13.79 13.67 30.49
N ILE A 111 13.81 12.50 31.11
CA ILE A 111 13.09 11.34 30.58
C ILE A 111 11.61 11.68 30.61
N GLY A 112 10.91 11.43 29.50
CA GLY A 112 9.50 11.81 29.35
C GLY A 112 9.27 13.13 28.61
N ASP A 113 10.30 13.96 28.44
CA ASP A 113 10.19 15.18 27.63
C ASP A 113 9.88 14.84 26.16
N PRO A 114 9.21 15.73 25.41
CA PRO A 114 9.01 15.56 23.97
C PRO A 114 10.34 15.32 23.24
N MET A 115 10.37 14.34 22.32
CA MET A 115 11.54 14.14 21.48
C MET A 115 11.81 15.37 20.62
N LYS A 116 13.06 15.85 20.61
CA LYS A 116 13.49 16.90 19.69
C LYS A 116 13.58 16.36 18.26
N SER A 117 13.29 17.20 17.26
CA SER A 117 13.36 16.82 15.84
C SER A 117 14.71 16.22 15.45
N ILE A 118 15.82 16.77 15.97
CA ILE A 118 17.17 16.25 15.73
C ILE A 118 17.34 14.82 16.25
N THR A 119 16.70 14.47 17.38
CA THR A 119 16.77 13.14 17.98
C THR A 119 15.99 12.14 17.14
N VAL A 120 14.80 12.51 16.65
CA VAL A 120 14.02 11.68 15.72
C VAL A 120 14.82 11.43 14.44
N THR A 121 15.36 12.48 13.81
CA THR A 121 16.20 12.36 12.61
C THR A 121 17.39 11.42 12.82
N LYS A 122 18.14 11.58 13.92
CA LYS A 122 19.26 10.70 14.25
C LYS A 122 18.82 9.25 14.50
N THR A 123 17.67 9.05 15.13
CA THR A 123 17.11 7.72 15.40
C THR A 123 16.85 6.97 14.09
N VAL A 124 16.17 7.62 13.12
CA VAL A 124 15.91 7.06 11.79
C VAL A 124 17.22 6.80 11.03
N ILE A 125 18.11 7.79 10.94
CA ILE A 125 19.38 7.65 10.21
C ILE A 125 20.22 6.51 10.80
N ASN A 126 20.34 6.43 12.13
CA ASN A 126 21.13 5.40 12.79
C ASN A 126 20.58 4.00 12.52
N HIS A 127 19.26 3.84 12.53
CA HIS A 127 18.65 2.55 12.21
C HIS A 127 18.89 2.16 10.74
N CYS A 128 18.74 3.12 9.82
CA CYS A 128 18.95 2.88 8.39
C CYS A 128 20.42 2.82 7.97
N LYS A 129 21.40 2.92 8.89
CA LYS A 129 22.83 2.81 8.57
C LYS A 129 23.20 1.50 7.88
N VAL A 130 22.55 0.39 8.27
CA VAL A 130 22.79 -0.92 7.64
C VAL A 130 22.44 -0.89 6.15
N LEU A 131 21.41 -0.14 5.77
CA LEU A 131 21.00 0.03 4.37
C LEU A 131 21.95 0.97 3.62
N ARG A 132 22.58 1.92 4.30
CA ARG A 132 23.61 2.80 3.72
C ARG A 132 24.81 2.00 3.23
N ASN A 133 25.20 0.94 3.94
CA ASN A 133 26.28 0.05 3.50
C ASN A 133 25.94 -0.69 2.21
N LYS A 134 24.64 -0.81 1.87
CA LYS A 134 24.13 -1.36 0.60
C LYS A 134 23.86 -0.28 -0.46
N GLY A 135 24.32 0.96 -0.24
CA GLY A 135 24.13 2.09 -1.17
C GLY A 135 22.84 2.90 -0.98
N TYR A 136 21.94 2.50 -0.08
CA TYR A 136 20.67 3.18 0.12
C TYR A 136 20.74 4.25 1.22
N LYS A 137 20.48 5.51 0.87
CA LYS A 137 20.39 6.62 1.83
C LYS A 137 18.93 6.86 2.22
N ILE A 138 18.46 6.17 3.25
CA ILE A 138 17.11 6.36 3.79
C ILE A 138 17.13 7.37 4.95
N SER A 139 16.23 8.35 4.88
CA SER A 139 16.00 9.38 5.90
C SER A 139 14.51 9.54 6.16
N ALA A 140 14.13 10.34 7.16
CA ALA A 140 12.73 10.71 7.39
C ALA A 140 12.04 11.28 6.12
N HIS A 141 12.78 12.05 5.32
CA HIS A 141 12.23 12.59 4.07
C HIS A 141 12.00 11.52 3.00
N SER A 142 12.72 10.40 3.05
CA SER A 142 12.50 9.26 2.14
C SER A 142 11.12 8.64 2.36
N PHE A 143 10.67 8.51 3.62
CA PHE A 143 9.31 8.03 3.93
C PHE A 143 8.24 9.01 3.46
N ARG A 144 8.50 10.31 3.60
CA ARG A 144 7.59 11.35 3.08
C ARG A 144 7.43 11.25 1.56
N LYS A 145 8.51 10.95 0.82
CA LYS A 145 8.46 10.69 -0.62
C LYS A 145 7.72 9.39 -0.95
N LEU A 146 8.00 8.31 -0.21
CA LEU A 146 7.28 7.04 -0.37
C LEU A 146 5.77 7.26 -0.25
N PHE A 147 5.32 7.92 0.81
CA PHE A 147 3.91 8.23 1.04
C PHE A 147 3.31 9.01 -0.14
N GLU A 148 3.95 10.10 -0.56
CA GLU A 148 3.46 10.91 -1.68
C GLU A 148 3.39 10.10 -2.99
N THR A 149 4.43 9.31 -3.31
CA THR A 149 4.46 8.45 -4.49
C THR A 149 3.38 7.37 -4.44
N SER A 150 3.09 6.78 -3.28
CA SER A 150 2.01 5.78 -3.13
C SER A 150 0.64 6.34 -3.49
N PHE A 151 0.36 7.59 -3.13
CA PHE A 151 -0.89 8.27 -3.52
C PHE A 151 -0.88 8.70 -4.98
N ASP A 152 0.25 9.16 -5.49
CA ASP A 152 0.39 9.56 -6.89
C ASP A 152 0.12 8.39 -7.85
N LEU A 153 0.65 7.20 -7.53
CA LEU A 153 0.41 5.98 -8.30
C LEU A 153 -1.05 5.52 -8.32
N GLU A 154 -1.87 5.96 -7.36
CA GLU A 154 -3.31 5.71 -7.30
C GLU A 154 -4.13 6.94 -7.75
N GLY A 155 -3.50 7.91 -8.44
CA GLY A 155 -4.17 9.11 -8.95
C GLY A 155 -4.70 10.07 -7.87
N SER A 156 -4.22 9.92 -6.63
CA SER A 156 -4.76 10.59 -5.44
C SER A 156 -3.77 11.57 -4.80
N LEU A 157 -2.89 12.18 -5.61
CA LEU A 157 -1.81 13.06 -5.12
C LEU A 157 -2.32 14.24 -4.27
N ASN A 158 -3.46 14.82 -4.63
CA ASN A 158 -4.02 15.94 -3.86
C ASN A 158 -4.48 15.51 -2.46
N VAL A 159 -4.91 14.26 -2.27
CA VAL A 159 -5.19 13.69 -0.94
C VAL A 159 -3.90 13.60 -0.14
N ALA A 160 -2.81 13.09 -0.71
CA ALA A 160 -1.51 13.09 -0.05
C ALA A 160 -1.07 14.50 0.36
N LYS A 161 -1.18 15.48 -0.54
CA LYS A 161 -0.86 16.89 -0.21
C LYS A 161 -1.67 17.39 0.99
N LYS A 162 -2.97 17.10 1.04
CA LYS A 162 -3.86 17.50 2.15
C LYS A 162 -3.49 16.85 3.48
N VAL A 163 -3.21 15.54 3.47
CA VAL A 163 -2.77 14.80 4.67
C VAL A 163 -1.42 15.34 5.17
N MET A 164 -0.53 15.67 4.23
CA MET A 164 0.83 16.12 4.51
C MET A 164 0.98 17.63 4.81
N GLY A 165 -0.11 18.41 4.71
CA GLY A 165 -0.12 19.88 4.79
C GLY A 165 0.77 20.54 3.74
N LYS A 166 0.64 20.12 2.49
CA LYS A 166 1.18 20.85 1.34
C LYS A 166 0.06 21.69 0.72
N ALA A 167 0.42 22.86 0.20
CA ALA A 167 -0.50 23.70 -0.55
C ALA A 167 -1.12 22.91 -1.72
N ILE A 168 -2.43 23.06 -1.88
CA ILE A 168 -3.22 22.48 -2.98
C ILE A 168 -3.71 23.67 -3.82
N PRO A 169 -3.76 23.56 -5.15
CA PRO A 169 -4.37 24.59 -5.99
C PRO A 169 -5.80 24.91 -5.52
N ALA A 170 -6.18 26.19 -5.53
CA ALA A 170 -7.49 26.66 -5.06
C ALA A 170 -8.67 26.03 -5.83
N THR A 171 -8.44 25.54 -7.04
CA THR A 171 -9.42 24.83 -7.87
C THR A 171 -9.79 23.45 -7.32
N ASP A 172 -8.85 22.80 -6.62
CA ASP A 172 -8.97 21.40 -6.21
C ASP A 172 -9.37 21.26 -4.73
N GLU A 173 -9.22 22.33 -3.95
CA GLU A 173 -9.49 22.36 -2.52
C GLU A 173 -10.97 22.13 -2.13
N PRO A 174 -11.98 22.68 -2.84
CA PRO A 174 -13.39 22.45 -2.52
C PRO A 174 -13.81 20.99 -2.63
N TYR A 175 -13.23 20.24 -3.58
CA TYR A 175 -13.56 18.82 -3.81
C TYR A 175 -13.01 17.87 -2.75
N LEU A 176 -12.15 18.37 -1.85
CA LEU A 176 -11.49 17.56 -0.81
C LEU A 176 -12.04 17.85 0.59
N GLN A 177 -13.16 18.55 0.72
CA GLN A 177 -13.71 18.99 2.02
C GLN A 177 -14.42 17.88 2.81
N TYR A 178 -14.74 16.74 2.19
CA TYR A 178 -15.42 15.63 2.85
C TYR A 178 -14.41 14.76 3.63
N GLU A 179 -14.27 15.02 4.95
CA GLU A 179 -13.34 14.28 5.83
C GLU A 179 -13.47 12.75 5.72
N ASP A 180 -14.69 12.24 5.58
CA ASP A 180 -14.94 10.80 5.45
C ASP A 180 -14.53 10.25 4.07
N GLU A 181 -14.69 11.03 3.00
CA GLU A 181 -14.26 10.64 1.66
C GLU A 181 -12.73 10.61 1.56
N LEU A 182 -12.08 11.63 2.13
CA LEU A 182 -10.63 11.70 2.26
C LEU A 182 -10.10 10.46 3.02
N THR A 183 -10.76 10.08 4.11
CA THR A 183 -10.41 8.88 4.87
C THR A 183 -10.58 7.60 4.07
N LYS A 184 -11.67 7.47 3.30
CA LYS A 184 -11.89 6.31 2.41
C LYS A 184 -10.78 6.18 1.36
N ILE A 185 -10.41 7.28 0.71
CA ILE A 185 -9.31 7.29 -0.28
C ILE A 185 -8.00 6.90 0.41
N TYR A 186 -7.73 7.46 1.60
CA TYR A 186 -6.55 7.10 2.37
C TYR A 186 -6.48 5.61 2.67
N ILE A 187 -7.55 5.00 3.19
CA ILE A 187 -7.61 3.57 3.53
C ILE A 187 -7.37 2.71 2.28
N ASN A 188 -7.98 3.07 1.16
CA ASN A 188 -7.80 2.36 -0.11
C ASN A 188 -6.33 2.39 -0.58
N VAL A 189 -5.71 3.59 -0.62
CA VAL A 189 -4.30 3.72 -1.01
C VAL A 189 -3.39 2.98 -0.03
N TYR A 190 -3.68 3.08 1.28
CA TYR A 190 -2.90 2.38 2.29
C TYR A 190 -2.92 0.88 2.04
N ASN A 191 -4.11 0.28 1.88
CA ASN A 191 -4.26 -1.15 1.70
C ASN A 191 -3.56 -1.67 0.44
N LYS A 192 -3.48 -0.86 -0.62
CA LYS A 192 -2.80 -1.23 -1.86
C LYS A 192 -1.28 -1.03 -1.85
N ARG A 193 -0.78 0.02 -1.17
CA ARG A 193 0.60 0.52 -1.39
C ARG A 193 1.42 0.70 -0.13
N LEU A 194 0.79 0.96 1.02
CA LEU A 194 1.51 1.30 2.26
C LEU A 194 1.46 0.20 3.30
N ALA A 195 0.40 -0.59 3.35
CA ALA A 195 0.27 -1.71 4.26
C ALA A 195 1.51 -2.59 4.17
N LEU A 196 2.15 -2.87 5.31
CA LEU A 196 3.23 -3.83 5.31
C LEU A 196 2.66 -5.20 4.95
N TYR A 197 3.36 -5.93 4.08
CA TYR A 197 2.99 -7.29 3.72
C TYR A 197 2.84 -8.14 4.99
N THR A 198 1.60 -8.40 5.36
CA THR A 198 1.22 -9.38 6.39
C THR A 198 0.74 -10.64 5.67
N GLU A 199 0.66 -11.78 6.37
CA GLU A 199 0.08 -13.02 5.83
C GLU A 199 -1.32 -12.80 5.21
N SER A 200 -2.09 -11.84 5.75
CA SER A 200 -3.37 -11.38 5.18
C SER A 200 -3.22 -10.75 3.79
N THR A 201 -2.21 -9.90 3.58
CA THR A 201 -1.91 -9.31 2.27
C THR A 201 -1.45 -10.38 1.27
N GLN A 202 -0.65 -11.36 1.74
CA GLN A 202 -0.25 -12.51 0.92
C GLN A 202 -1.45 -13.35 0.51
N MET A 203 -2.38 -13.60 1.42
CA MET A 203 -3.57 -14.41 1.14
C MET A 203 -4.56 -13.69 0.22
N LYS A 204 -4.62 -12.35 0.25
CA LYS A 204 -5.39 -11.55 -0.69
C LYS A 204 -4.76 -11.57 -2.09
N ASP A 205 -3.46 -11.30 -2.21
CA ASP A 205 -2.72 -11.41 -3.48
C ASP A 205 -2.85 -12.83 -4.07
N LEU A 206 -2.74 -13.86 -3.23
CA LEU A 206 -2.93 -15.26 -3.66
C LEU A 206 -4.37 -15.51 -4.13
N LYS A 207 -5.38 -14.97 -3.45
CA LYS A 207 -6.79 -15.08 -3.88
C LYS A 207 -7.03 -14.38 -5.22
N ASP A 208 -6.46 -13.20 -5.41
CA ASP A 208 -6.60 -12.43 -6.64
C ASP A 208 -5.87 -13.14 -7.81
N GLN A 209 -4.68 -13.70 -7.55
CA GLN A 209 -3.97 -14.56 -8.52
C GLN A 209 -4.76 -15.84 -8.84
N ILE A 210 -5.37 -16.49 -7.84
CA ILE A 210 -6.23 -17.66 -8.05
C ILE A 210 -7.45 -17.29 -8.90
N ALA A 211 -8.07 -16.14 -8.66
CA ALA A 211 -9.22 -15.67 -9.43
C ALA A 211 -8.82 -15.39 -10.89
N GLU A 212 -7.69 -14.74 -11.12
CA GLU A 212 -7.16 -14.48 -12.46
C GLU A 212 -6.82 -15.79 -13.20
N ILE A 213 -6.16 -16.75 -12.53
CA ILE A 213 -5.85 -18.07 -13.08
C ILE A 213 -7.14 -18.84 -13.40
N LYS A 214 -8.16 -18.79 -12.54
CA LYS A 214 -9.46 -19.43 -12.80
C LYS A 214 -10.16 -18.82 -14.02
N ALA A 215 -10.13 -17.50 -14.17
CA ALA A 215 -10.70 -16.83 -15.33
C ALA A 215 -9.96 -17.22 -16.64
N LYS A 216 -8.62 -17.30 -16.60
CA LYS A 216 -7.82 -17.78 -17.74
C LYS A 216 -8.11 -19.25 -18.05
N ALA A 217 -8.25 -20.10 -17.04
CA ALA A 217 -8.57 -21.51 -17.22
C ALA A 217 -9.95 -21.71 -17.87
N SER A 218 -10.98 -20.97 -17.43
CA SER A 218 -12.30 -21.06 -18.07
C SER A 218 -12.29 -20.55 -19.50
N SER A 219 -11.54 -19.48 -19.78
CA SER A 219 -11.36 -18.96 -21.14
C SER A 219 -10.70 -20.00 -22.06
N ASN A 220 -9.64 -20.68 -21.58
CA ASN A 220 -8.96 -21.73 -22.32
C ASN A 220 -9.84 -22.97 -22.53
N GLU A 221 -10.66 -23.32 -21.54
CA GLU A 221 -11.59 -24.46 -21.64
C GLU A 221 -12.66 -24.22 -22.71
N VAL A 222 -13.18 -22.98 -22.81
CA VAL A 222 -14.08 -22.58 -23.90
C VAL A 222 -13.37 -22.66 -25.26
N GLN A 223 -12.14 -22.16 -25.38
CA GLN A 223 -11.37 -22.26 -26.62
C GLN A 223 -11.13 -23.72 -27.06
N LEU A 224 -10.75 -24.59 -26.11
CA LEU A 224 -10.56 -26.02 -26.39
C LEU A 224 -11.87 -26.72 -26.82
N GLN A 225 -13.00 -26.35 -26.23
CA GLN A 225 -14.30 -26.90 -26.63
C GLN A 225 -14.67 -26.48 -28.07
N ASP A 226 -14.40 -25.25 -28.45
CA ASP A 226 -14.62 -24.77 -29.82
C ASP A 226 -13.69 -25.49 -30.82
N GLU A 227 -12.41 -25.69 -30.50
CA GLU A 227 -11.48 -26.45 -31.34
C GLU A 227 -11.91 -27.92 -31.50
N VAL A 228 -12.36 -28.58 -30.42
CA VAL A 228 -12.87 -29.95 -30.48
C VAL A 228 -14.12 -30.02 -31.36
N ARG A 229 -15.01 -29.02 -31.30
CA ARG A 229 -16.20 -28.96 -32.17
C ARG A 229 -15.80 -28.83 -33.63
N ASP A 230 -14.86 -27.96 -33.95
CA ASP A 230 -14.36 -27.78 -35.32
C ASP A 230 -13.64 -29.03 -35.85
N LEU A 231 -12.84 -29.69 -35.01
CA LEU A 231 -12.19 -30.95 -35.37
C LEU A 231 -13.20 -32.07 -35.60
N LYS A 232 -14.25 -32.19 -34.77
CA LYS A 232 -15.35 -33.14 -35.01
C LYS A 232 -16.04 -32.87 -36.33
N LYS A 233 -16.34 -31.61 -36.63
CA LYS A 233 -16.97 -31.23 -37.90
C LYS A 233 -16.09 -31.62 -39.10
N LYS A 234 -14.78 -31.32 -39.04
CA LYS A 234 -13.82 -31.73 -40.08
C LYS A 234 -13.72 -33.24 -40.22
N LEU A 235 -13.78 -33.98 -39.12
CA LEU A 235 -13.77 -35.44 -39.12
C LEU A 235 -15.02 -36.01 -39.80
N ASP A 236 -16.19 -35.46 -39.49
CA ASP A 236 -17.47 -35.88 -40.10
C ASP A 236 -17.49 -35.58 -41.62
N GLU A 237 -17.01 -34.39 -42.03
CA GLU A 237 -16.86 -34.02 -43.45
C GLU A 237 -15.93 -34.99 -44.18
N ALA A 238 -14.77 -35.30 -43.61
CA ALA A 238 -13.81 -36.24 -44.19
C ALA A 238 -14.36 -37.67 -44.29
N LEU A 239 -15.16 -38.12 -43.32
CA LEU A 239 -15.84 -39.42 -43.34
C LEU A 239 -16.88 -39.50 -44.46
N VAL A 240 -17.67 -38.43 -44.66
CA VAL A 240 -18.65 -38.35 -45.76
C VAL A 240 -17.95 -38.39 -47.11
N ASP A 241 -16.88 -37.62 -47.29
CA ASP A 241 -16.11 -37.60 -48.53
C ASP A 241 -15.45 -38.95 -48.84
N ASN A 242 -14.90 -39.62 -47.83
CA ASN A 242 -14.32 -40.96 -47.98
C ASN A 242 -15.39 -41.98 -48.41
N THR A 243 -16.55 -41.98 -47.74
CA THR A 243 -17.67 -42.87 -48.09
C THR A 243 -18.15 -42.64 -49.53
N ARG A 244 -18.19 -41.38 -49.97
CA ARG A 244 -18.54 -41.02 -51.35
C ARG A 244 -17.50 -41.51 -52.35
N ALA A 245 -16.22 -41.43 -52.03
CA ALA A 245 -15.14 -41.95 -52.86
C ALA A 245 -15.23 -43.46 -53.02
N THR A 246 -15.43 -44.21 -51.92
CA THR A 246 -15.58 -45.67 -51.95
C THR A 246 -16.78 -46.12 -52.81
N LEU A 247 -17.93 -45.46 -52.67
CA LEU A 247 -19.10 -45.72 -53.51
C LEU A 247 -18.84 -45.43 -55.00
N MET A 248 -18.00 -44.44 -55.29
CA MET A 248 -17.64 -44.07 -56.66
C MET A 248 -16.71 -45.11 -57.29
N GLU A 249 -15.74 -45.63 -56.52
CA GLU A 249 -14.88 -46.75 -56.92
C GLU A 249 -15.70 -48.02 -57.19
N GLU A 250 -16.60 -48.41 -56.27
CA GLU A 250 -17.47 -49.58 -56.47
C GLU A 250 -18.34 -49.45 -57.74
N ARG A 251 -18.77 -48.23 -58.06
CA ARG A 251 -19.58 -47.96 -59.26
C ARG A 251 -18.74 -48.03 -60.54
N LEU A 252 -17.50 -47.57 -60.50
CA LEU A 252 -16.55 -47.70 -61.62
C LEU A 252 -16.23 -49.18 -61.90
N ASP A 253 -15.95 -49.97 -60.86
CA ASP A 253 -15.70 -51.41 -60.99
C ASP A 253 -16.89 -52.14 -61.61
N ARG A 254 -18.13 -51.80 -61.21
CA ARG A 254 -19.35 -52.37 -61.83
C ARG A 254 -19.47 -51.99 -63.31
N LEU A 255 -19.16 -50.75 -63.68
CA LEU A 255 -19.21 -50.30 -65.08
C LEU A 255 -18.15 -50.98 -65.94
N GLU A 256 -16.93 -51.18 -65.42
CA GLU A 256 -15.90 -51.95 -66.11
C GLU A 256 -16.30 -53.41 -66.31
N LYS A 257 -16.93 -54.03 -65.31
CA LYS A 257 -17.42 -55.40 -65.40
C LYS A 257 -18.50 -55.54 -66.47
N LEU A 258 -19.47 -54.61 -66.50
CA LEU A 258 -20.52 -54.57 -67.52
C LEU A 258 -19.97 -54.35 -68.95
N LYS A 259 -18.92 -53.55 -69.11
CA LYS A 259 -18.24 -53.38 -70.41
C LYS A 259 -17.51 -54.64 -70.89
N ARG A 260 -17.06 -55.50 -69.98
CA ARG A 260 -16.44 -56.79 -70.33
C ARG A 260 -17.48 -57.87 -70.67
N GLU A 261 -18.70 -57.75 -70.12
CA GLU A 261 -19.78 -58.72 -70.32
C GLU A 261 -20.70 -58.40 -71.53
N ASN A 262 -20.67 -57.18 -72.08
CA ASN A 262 -21.32 -56.77 -73.33
C ASN A 262 -20.31 -56.10 -74.28
N PRO A 263 -19.55 -56.87 -75.09
CA PRO A 263 -18.59 -56.33 -76.06
C PRO A 263 -19.25 -55.64 -77.26
#